data_AF-A0A0T6ZBA8-F1
#
_entry.id   AF-A0A0T6ZBA8-F1
#
_cell.length_a   1.000
_cell.length_b   1.000
_cell.length_c   1.000
_cell.angle_alpha   90.00
_cell.angle_beta   90.00
_cell.angle_gamma   90.00
#
_symmetry.space_group_name_H-M   'P 1'
#
loop_
_entity.id
_entity.type
_entity.pdbx_description
1 polymer ?
#
loop_
_entity_poly.entity_id
_entity_poly.type
_entity_poly.pdbx_seq_one_letter_code
_entity_poly.pdbx_strand_id
1 'polypeptide(L)' 'CDDTFSLVSLVSAGLGIGFAPEWTKDLPNRNFELRPVRGVDLKIGLGVAWNKEDPTASRDDIIDIARSLARPGR' A
#
# COMPACT_ATOMS: atom_id res chain seq x y z
N CYS A 1 14.40 -7.88 4.57
CA CYS A 1 13.22 -8.60 5.09
C CYS A 1 12.26 -7.51 5.53
N ASP A 2 11.50 -6.92 4.61
CA ASP A 2 10.36 -6.03 4.93
C ASP A 2 9.63 -5.47 3.69
N ASP A 3 10.00 -5.89 2.48
CA ASP A 3 9.42 -5.32 1.27
C ASP A 3 8.14 -6.10 0.93
N THR A 4 6.99 -5.42 0.88
CA THR A 4 5.71 -5.99 0.39
C THR A 4 5.91 -6.71 -0.95
N PHE A 5 6.87 -6.23 -1.75
CA PHE A 5 7.26 -6.83 -3.02
C PHE A 5 7.88 -8.22 -2.86
N SER A 6 8.75 -8.47 -1.88
CA SER A 6 9.35 -9.78 -1.65
C SER A 6 8.30 -10.82 -1.23
N LEU A 7 7.34 -10.43 -0.40
CA LEU A 7 6.20 -11.30 -0.05
C LEU A 7 5.39 -11.66 -1.30
N VAL A 8 5.04 -10.65 -2.10
CA VAL A 8 4.27 -10.84 -3.34
C VAL A 8 5.01 -11.74 -4.33
N SER A 9 6.33 -11.58 -4.47
CA SER A 9 7.15 -12.43 -5.34
C SER A 9 7.19 -13.88 -4.87
N LEU A 10 7.31 -14.14 -3.57
CA LEU A 10 7.31 -15.50 -3.01
C LEU A 10 5.97 -16.20 -3.24
N VAL A 11 4.85 -15.52 -2.93
CA VAL A 11 3.51 -16.08 -3.15
C VAL A 11 3.27 -16.32 -4.65
N SER A 12 3.71 -15.40 -5.51
CA SER A 12 3.60 -15.56 -6.97
C SER A 12 4.43 -16.74 -7.52
N ALA A 13 5.53 -17.08 -6.85
CA ALA A 13 6.36 -18.25 -7.15
C ALA A 13 5.79 -19.57 -6.60
N GLY A 14 4.62 -19.54 -5.94
CA GLY A 14 3.99 -20.72 -5.33
C GLY A 14 4.59 -21.08 -3.95
N LEU A 15 5.39 -20.20 -3.35
CA LEU A 15 6.04 -20.43 -2.07
C LEU A 15 5.19 -19.85 -0.93
N GLY A 16 4.19 -20.62 -0.50
CA GLY A 16 3.42 -20.34 0.73
C GLY A 16 2.31 -19.30 0.59
N ILE A 17 1.90 -18.74 1.72
CA ILE A 17 0.79 -17.78 1.85
C ILE A 17 1.29 -16.57 2.65
N GLY A 18 0.84 -15.36 2.27
CA GLY A 18 1.17 -14.12 2.97
C GLY A 18 -0.05 -13.22 3.11
N PHE A 19 -0.07 -12.41 4.17
CA PHE A 19 -1.01 -11.30 4.30
C PHE A 19 -0.47 -10.11 3.50
N ALA A 20 -1.25 -9.63 2.55
CA ALA A 20 -0.89 -8.48 1.74
C ALA A 20 -2.03 -7.44 1.77
N PRO A 21 -1.70 -6.14 1.77
CA PRO A 21 -2.69 -5.08 1.69
C PRO A 21 -3.55 -5.13 0.42
N GLU A 22 -4.75 -4.56 0.46
CA GLU A 22 -5.65 -4.61 -0.71
C GLU A 22 -5.12 -3.92 -1.96
N TRP A 23 -4.30 -2.87 -1.82
CA TRP A 23 -3.67 -2.18 -2.97
C TRP A 23 -2.66 -3.06 -3.70
N THR A 24 -2.21 -4.16 -3.06
CA THR A 24 -1.49 -5.19 -3.78
C THR A 24 -2.43 -5.99 -4.67
N LYS A 25 -3.66 -5.55 -4.99
CA LYS A 25 -4.51 -6.03 -6.09
C LYS A 25 -4.21 -5.37 -7.46
N ASP A 26 -3.51 -4.23 -7.47
CA ASP A 26 -3.30 -3.43 -8.71
C ASP A 26 -1.87 -3.50 -9.26
N LEU A 27 -0.90 -4.05 -8.51
CA LEU A 27 0.44 -4.40 -9.01
C LEU A 27 0.40 -5.29 -10.29
N PRO A 28 1.30 -5.05 -11.26
CA PRO A 28 1.42 -5.86 -12.47
C PRO A 28 2.00 -7.27 -12.20
N ASN A 29 1.80 -8.20 -13.13
CA ASN A 29 2.35 -9.58 -13.13
C ASN A 29 1.99 -10.43 -11.90
N ARG A 30 0.68 -10.63 -11.67
CA ARG A 30 0.18 -11.45 -10.58
C ARG A 30 0.01 -12.88 -11.00
N ASN A 31 0.59 -13.78 -10.21
CA ASN A 31 0.24 -15.20 -10.22
C ASN A 31 -0.30 -15.63 -8.85
N PHE A 32 -1.08 -14.77 -8.19
CA PHE A 32 -1.66 -15.03 -6.88
C PHE A 32 -3.08 -14.47 -6.74
N GLU A 33 -3.89 -15.11 -5.90
CA GLU A 33 -5.25 -14.68 -5.55
C GLU A 33 -5.23 -13.95 -4.20
N LEU A 34 -5.88 -12.78 -4.11
CA LEU A 34 -6.06 -12.05 -2.86
C LEU A 34 -7.48 -12.30 -2.33
N ARG A 35 -7.61 -12.88 -1.13
CA ARG A 35 -8.90 -13.11 -0.47
C ARG A 35 -9.05 -12.26 0.79
N PRO A 36 -10.23 -11.66 1.04
CA PRO A 36 -10.47 -10.93 2.28
C PRO A 36 -10.44 -11.88 3.47
N VAL A 37 -9.71 -11.48 4.52
CA VAL A 37 -9.62 -12.23 5.77
C VAL A 37 -10.87 -11.95 6.60
N ARG A 38 -11.66 -12.99 6.87
CA ARG A 38 -12.89 -12.86 7.69
C ARG A 38 -12.52 -12.82 9.17
N GLY A 39 -13.25 -12.02 9.96
CA GLY A 39 -13.07 -11.93 11.42
C GLY A 39 -11.94 -11.00 11.86
N VAL A 40 -11.36 -10.21 10.95
CA VAL A 40 -10.35 -9.20 11.26
C VAL A 40 -10.83 -7.86 10.71
N ASP A 41 -11.02 -6.87 11.59
CA ASP A 41 -11.23 -5.47 11.18
C ASP A 41 -9.85 -4.83 10.97
N LEU A 42 -9.28 -5.06 9.78
CA LEU A 42 -7.93 -4.60 9.45
C LEU A 42 -7.99 -3.13 9.00
N LYS A 43 -7.63 -2.21 9.89
CA LYS A 43 -7.42 -0.79 9.53
C LYS A 43 -5.96 -0.55 9.26
N ILE A 44 -5.59 -0.41 7.98
CA ILE A 44 -4.23 -0.06 7.61
C ILE A 44 -4.04 1.45 7.72
N GLY A 45 -3.12 1.89 8.57
CA GLY A 45 -2.72 3.30 8.65
C GLY A 45 -1.80 3.65 7.48
N LEU A 46 -2.15 4.71 6.75
CA LEU A 46 -1.29 5.28 5.70
C LEU A 46 -0.68 6.60 6.21
N GLY A 47 0.64 6.72 6.14
CA GLY A 47 1.37 7.94 6.48
C GLY A 47 2.02 8.56 5.24
N VAL A 48 2.09 9.89 5.21
CA VAL A 48 2.93 10.63 4.26
C VAL A 48 4.22 10.99 4.98
N ALA A 49 5.38 10.70 4.37
CA ALA A 49 6.69 10.94 4.97
C ALA A 49 7.54 11.87 4.10
N TRP A 50 8.35 12.72 4.75
CA TRP A 50 9.33 13.60 4.13
C TRP A 50 10.55 13.75 5.04
N ASN A 51 11.65 14.30 4.51
CA ASN A 51 12.85 14.57 5.30
C ASN A 51 12.57 15.68 6.34
N LYS A 52 12.98 15.44 7.59
CA LYS A 52 12.72 16.36 8.71
C LYS A 52 13.61 17.62 8.68
N GLU A 53 14.82 17.51 8.14
CA GLU A 53 15.87 18.53 8.15
C GLU A 53 15.83 19.38 6.88
N ASP A 54 15.46 18.78 5.75
CA ASP A 54 15.28 19.46 4.45
C ASP A 54 13.89 19.11 3.87
N PRO A 55 12.83 19.77 4.33
CA PRO A 55 11.48 19.49 3.84
C PRO A 55 11.37 19.87 2.36
N THR A 56 10.83 18.95 1.56
CA THR A 56 10.60 19.17 0.12
C THR A 56 9.85 20.48 -0.12
N ALA A 57 10.39 21.34 -1.00
CA ALA A 57 9.69 22.52 -1.46
C ALA A 57 8.32 22.11 -2.04
N SER A 58 7.25 22.83 -1.69
CA SER A 58 5.85 22.46 -2.03
C SER A 58 5.30 21.20 -1.34
N ARG A 59 5.84 20.78 -0.19
CA ARG A 59 5.27 19.70 0.63
C ARG A 59 3.76 19.87 0.84
N ASP A 60 3.33 21.06 1.23
CA ASP A 60 1.93 21.32 1.57
C ASP A 60 1.03 21.26 0.33
N ASP A 61 1.52 21.72 -0.84
CA ASP A 61 0.81 21.58 -2.11
C ASP A 61 0.62 20.10 -2.49
N ILE A 62 1.66 19.28 -2.30
CA ILE A 62 1.61 17.82 -2.55
C ILE A 62 0.62 17.15 -1.59
N ILE A 63 0.62 17.55 -0.31
CA ILE A 63 -0.34 17.05 0.69
C ILE A 63 -1.77 17.43 0.30
N ASP A 64 -2.02 18.65 -0.19
CA ASP A 64 -3.34 19.08 -0.59
C ASP A 64 -3.83 18.36 -1.86
N ILE A 65 -2.94 18.09 -2.82
CA ILE A 65 -3.23 17.21 -3.96
C ILE A 65 -3.61 15.81 -3.45
N ALA A 66 -2.79 15.19 -2.59
CA ALA A 66 -3.08 13.86 -2.05
C ALA A 66 -4.41 13.83 -1.28
N ARG A 67 -4.72 14.88 -0.52
CA ARG A 67 -6.01 15.04 0.17
C ARG A 67 -7.18 15.13 -0.81
N SER A 68 -6.99 15.82 -1.94
CA SER A 68 -8.02 15.90 -2.99
C SER A 68 -8.30 14.53 -3.63
N LEU A 69 -7.28 13.70 -3.83
CA LEU A 69 -7.41 12.35 -4.38
C LEU A 69 -8.02 11.36 -3.39
N ALA A 70 -7.79 11.56 -2.10
CA ALA A 70 -8.32 10.72 -1.03
C ALA A 70 -9.78 11.06 -0.66
N ARG A 71 -10.33 12.19 -1.14
CA ARG A 71 -11.75 12.48 -0.95
C ARG A 71 -12.56 11.47 -1.77
N PRO A 72 -13.40 10.63 -1.12
CA PRO A 72 -14.34 9.81 -1.86
C PRO A 72 -15.18 10.74 -2.73
N GLY A 73 -15.30 10.40 -4.02
CA GLY A 73 -16.28 11.05 -4.88
C GLY A 73 -17.64 11.04 -4.20
N ARG A 74 -18.28 12.21 -4.18
CA ARG A 74 -19.61 12.44 -3.63
C ARG A 74 -20.65 11.44 -4.15
#